data_AF-A0A6J4SQG1-F1
#
_entry.id   AF-A0A6J4SQG1-F1
#
_cell.length_a   1.000
_cell.length_b   1.000
_cell.length_c   1.000
_cell.angle_alpha   90.00
_cell.angle_beta   90.00
_cell.angle_gamma   90.00
#
_symmetry.space_group_name_H-M   'P 1'
#
loop_
_entity.id
_entity.type
_entity.pdbx_description
1 polymer ?
#
loop_
_entity_poly.entity_id
_entity_poly.type
_entity_poly.pdbx_seq_one_letter_code
_entity_poly.pdbx_strand_id
1 'polypeptide(L)'
;RAYNQQPYLYLNGANDGFHEAIGDFIALSVTPEYLVQIGLLDRAKVPDASKDTGLLLRQAMDKVAFLPFGLLVDKWRWGVFDGSIAPTQYNAGWNQLRQQYQGISPPVQRSESDFDPGAKYHIPGNTPYARYFLARILQFQFYKAACDMAGWKGPLHRCSFYGNKEVGQRLNAMLELGASKPWPEALQAFTGTREMSGRPMLEYFAPLQAWLQGQNRGKRCGW
;
A
#
# COMPACT_ATOMS: atom_id res chain seq x y z
N ARG A 1 2.77 21.14 9.69
CA ARG A 1 3.17 20.14 8.67
C ARG A 1 4.61 20.45 8.27
N ALA A 2 5.47 19.46 8.03
CA ALA A 2 6.90 19.70 7.78
C ALA A 2 7.17 20.65 6.59
N TYR A 3 6.39 20.54 5.52
CA TYR A 3 6.47 21.44 4.36
C TYR A 3 5.79 22.82 4.56
N ASN A 4 5.46 23.27 5.77
CA ASN A 4 4.74 24.54 5.96
C ASN A 4 5.55 25.80 5.59
N GLN A 5 6.86 25.66 5.38
CA GLN A 5 7.73 26.74 4.89
C GLN A 5 7.81 26.78 3.36
N GLN A 6 7.21 25.82 2.65
CA GLN A 6 7.18 25.83 1.19
C GLN A 6 6.19 26.88 0.67
N PRO A 7 6.43 27.48 -0.51
CA PRO A 7 5.45 28.28 -1.22
C PRO A 7 4.09 27.56 -1.33
N TYR A 8 3.00 28.32 -1.34
CA TYR A 8 1.63 27.79 -1.29
C TYR A 8 1.37 26.65 -2.29
N LEU A 9 1.87 26.78 -3.52
CA LEU A 9 1.69 25.77 -4.58
C LEU A 9 2.41 24.44 -4.32
N TYR A 10 3.35 24.41 -3.37
CA TYR A 10 4.13 23.22 -3.01
C TYR A 10 3.71 22.60 -1.67
N LEU A 11 2.63 23.08 -1.05
CA LEU A 11 2.05 22.55 0.21
C LEU A 11 1.27 21.23 0.00
N ASN A 12 1.87 20.27 -0.69
CA ASN A 12 1.29 18.96 -0.99
C ASN A 12 2.34 17.84 -0.87
N GLY A 13 1.93 16.58 -1.00
CA GLY A 13 2.88 15.46 -1.12
C GLY A 13 3.64 15.50 -2.45
N ALA A 14 4.81 14.85 -2.49
CA ALA A 14 5.64 14.79 -3.69
C ALA A 14 4.90 14.17 -4.89
N ASN A 15 4.00 13.22 -4.62
CA ASN A 15 2.89 12.82 -5.48
C ASN A 15 1.74 12.28 -4.61
N ASP A 16 0.58 12.01 -5.22
CA ASP A 16 -0.62 11.55 -4.50
C ASP A 16 -0.41 10.29 -3.65
N GLY A 17 0.50 9.39 -4.05
CA GLY A 17 0.80 8.16 -3.31
C GLY A 17 1.61 8.37 -2.02
N PHE A 18 2.36 9.47 -1.91
CA PHE A 18 3.19 9.74 -0.73
C PHE A 18 2.33 10.04 0.50
N HIS A 19 1.32 10.91 0.38
CA HIS A 19 0.46 11.27 1.51
C HIS A 19 -0.25 10.05 2.11
N GLU A 20 -0.77 9.19 1.24
CA GLU A 20 -1.44 7.96 1.64
C GLU A 20 -0.46 6.92 2.23
N ALA A 21 0.81 6.90 1.78
CA ALA A 21 1.82 5.96 2.26
C ALA A 21 2.40 6.32 3.63
N ILE A 22 2.51 7.62 3.95
CA ILE A 22 3.20 8.10 5.17
C ILE A 22 2.54 7.56 6.44
N GLY A 23 1.22 7.67 6.55
CA GLY A 23 0.49 7.15 7.71
C GLY A 23 0.59 5.63 7.80
N ASP A 24 0.42 4.94 6.67
CA ASP A 24 0.42 3.48 6.59
C ASP A 24 1.79 2.87 6.98
N PHE A 25 2.92 3.44 6.54
CA PHE A 25 4.23 2.87 6.89
C PHE A 25 4.59 3.09 8.37
N ILE A 26 4.14 4.19 8.97
CA ILE A 26 4.27 4.40 10.42
C ILE A 26 3.43 3.37 11.17
N ALA A 27 2.19 3.11 10.70
CA ALA A 27 1.32 2.10 11.30
C ALA A 27 1.93 0.69 11.23
N LEU A 28 2.69 0.35 10.18
CA LEU A 28 3.42 -0.93 10.12
C LEU A 28 4.46 -1.08 11.25
N SER A 29 5.01 0.02 11.77
CA SER A 29 5.96 -0.01 12.91
C SER A 29 5.29 -0.24 14.27
N VAL A 30 3.96 -0.25 14.34
CA VAL A 30 3.21 -0.56 15.56
C VAL A 30 3.12 -2.08 15.71
N THR A 31 4.24 -2.69 16.11
CA THR A 31 4.42 -4.14 16.28
C THR A 31 4.44 -4.53 17.76
N PRO A 32 4.45 -5.83 18.10
CA PRO A 32 4.72 -6.27 19.48
C PRO A 32 6.02 -5.71 20.05
N GLU A 33 7.06 -5.52 19.24
CA GLU A 33 8.32 -4.88 19.68
C GLU A 33 8.08 -3.42 20.10
N TYR A 34 7.30 -2.66 19.32
CA TYR A 34 6.86 -1.32 19.73
C TYR A 34 6.11 -1.34 21.06
N LEU A 35 5.15 -2.26 21.24
CA LEU A 35 4.38 -2.37 22.48
C LEU A 35 5.28 -2.67 23.70
N VAL A 36 6.35 -3.44 23.52
CA VAL A 36 7.38 -3.64 24.56
C VAL A 36 8.13 -2.35 24.84
N GLN A 37 8.58 -1.63 23.81
CA GLN A 37 9.33 -0.38 23.95
C GLN A 37 8.55 0.72 24.71
N ILE A 38 7.22 0.73 24.61
CA ILE A 38 6.35 1.68 25.33
C ILE A 38 5.74 1.13 26.62
N GLY A 39 6.13 -0.08 27.04
CA GLY A 39 5.67 -0.67 28.31
C GLY A 39 4.23 -1.20 28.33
N LEU A 40 3.59 -1.39 27.17
CA LEU A 40 2.24 -1.98 27.07
C LEU A 40 2.26 -3.51 26.89
N LEU A 41 3.41 -4.11 26.60
CA LEU A 41 3.60 -5.55 26.49
C LEU A 41 4.86 -5.99 27.23
N ASP A 42 4.74 -6.98 28.10
CA ASP A 42 5.89 -7.64 28.70
C ASP A 42 6.66 -8.41 27.61
N ARG A 43 7.99 -8.27 27.56
CA ARG A 43 8.85 -8.98 26.59
C ARG A 43 8.67 -10.49 26.67
N ALA A 44 8.43 -11.05 27.85
CA ALA A 44 8.18 -12.48 28.03
C ALA A 44 6.85 -12.95 27.39
N LYS A 45 5.93 -12.03 27.08
CA LYS A 45 4.63 -12.30 26.46
C LYS A 45 4.59 -12.00 24.97
N VAL A 46 5.72 -11.62 24.36
CA VAL A 46 5.79 -11.41 22.91
C VAL A 46 5.53 -12.75 22.20
N PRO A 47 4.56 -12.82 21.28
CA PRO A 47 4.28 -14.05 20.54
C PRO A 47 5.49 -14.55 19.74
N ASP A 48 5.74 -15.85 19.83
CA ASP A 48 6.77 -16.50 19.02
C ASP A 48 6.41 -16.51 17.51
N ALA A 49 7.34 -16.94 16.67
CA ALA A 49 7.20 -16.93 15.23
C ALA A 49 6.02 -17.79 14.71
N SER A 50 5.51 -18.74 15.50
CA SER A 50 4.34 -19.55 15.10
C SER A 50 3.07 -18.71 14.96
N LYS A 51 3.01 -17.53 15.57
CA LYS A 51 1.86 -16.61 15.49
C LYS A 51 1.95 -15.62 14.32
N ASP A 52 3.08 -15.57 13.61
CA ASP A 52 3.28 -14.64 12.51
C ASP A 52 2.38 -14.93 11.31
N THR A 53 2.07 -16.20 11.03
CA THR A 53 1.23 -16.57 9.89
C THR A 53 -0.16 -15.93 9.97
N GLY A 54 -0.79 -15.94 11.15
CA GLY A 54 -2.11 -15.34 11.34
C GLY A 54 -2.08 -13.82 11.18
N LEU A 55 -1.04 -13.18 11.74
CA LEU A 55 -0.80 -11.74 11.59
C LEU A 55 -0.59 -11.36 10.12
N LEU A 56 0.32 -12.05 9.43
CA LEU A 56 0.64 -11.80 8.04
C LEU A 56 -0.56 -12.07 7.14
N LEU A 57 -1.35 -13.12 7.39
CA LEU A 57 -2.58 -13.40 6.63
C LEU A 57 -3.59 -12.26 6.79
N ARG A 58 -3.78 -11.75 8.01
CA ARG A 58 -4.65 -10.59 8.26
C ARG A 58 -4.15 -9.35 7.52
N GLN A 59 -2.84 -9.10 7.55
CA GLN A 59 -2.23 -8.01 6.81
C GLN A 59 -2.36 -8.21 5.29
N ALA A 60 -2.19 -9.41 4.76
CA ALA A 60 -2.31 -9.68 3.34
C ALA A 60 -3.75 -9.49 2.82
N MET A 61 -4.76 -9.83 3.63
CA MET A 61 -6.16 -9.57 3.29
C MET A 61 -6.49 -8.08 3.18
N ASP A 62 -5.83 -7.20 3.96
CA ASP A 62 -5.98 -5.75 3.82
C ASP A 62 -5.08 -5.19 2.69
N LYS A 63 -3.81 -5.59 2.67
CA LYS A 63 -2.78 -4.97 1.86
C LYS A 63 -2.69 -5.56 0.45
N VAL A 64 -2.55 -6.87 0.36
CA VAL A 64 -2.32 -7.59 -0.90
C VAL A 64 -3.62 -7.76 -1.68
N ALA A 65 -4.71 -8.20 -1.03
CA ALA A 65 -5.99 -8.39 -1.70
C ALA A 65 -6.61 -7.07 -2.23
N PHE A 66 -6.18 -5.93 -1.68
CA PHE A 66 -6.55 -4.61 -2.17
C PHE A 66 -5.87 -4.24 -3.50
N LEU A 67 -4.62 -4.67 -3.74
CA LEU A 67 -3.83 -4.19 -4.89
C LEU A 67 -4.55 -4.29 -6.23
N PRO A 68 -5.21 -5.42 -6.60
CA PRO A 68 -5.86 -5.49 -7.89
C PRO A 68 -7.05 -4.53 -7.99
N PHE A 69 -7.77 -4.29 -6.88
CA PHE A 69 -8.83 -3.28 -6.85
C PHE A 69 -8.26 -1.85 -6.94
N GLY A 70 -7.16 -1.57 -6.22
CA GLY A 70 -6.44 -0.29 -6.30
C GLY A 70 -6.01 0.08 -7.72
N LEU A 71 -5.66 -0.92 -8.53
CA LEU A 71 -5.26 -0.74 -9.93
C LEU A 71 -6.47 -0.60 -10.87
N LEU A 72 -7.47 -1.47 -10.75
CA LEU A 72 -8.52 -1.58 -11.75
C LEU A 72 -9.45 -0.37 -11.81
N VAL A 73 -9.63 0.35 -10.68
CA VAL A 73 -10.57 1.49 -10.61
C VAL A 73 -10.15 2.61 -11.56
N ASP A 74 -8.89 3.02 -11.51
CA ASP A 74 -8.41 4.05 -12.44
C ASP A 74 -8.14 3.49 -13.84
N LYS A 75 -7.84 2.19 -14.01
CA LYS A 75 -7.86 1.57 -15.36
C LYS A 75 -9.23 1.71 -16.03
N TRP A 76 -10.31 1.48 -15.29
CA TRP A 76 -11.66 1.70 -15.78
C TRP A 76 -11.89 3.16 -16.15
N ARG A 77 -11.54 4.11 -15.26
CA ARG A 77 -11.70 5.55 -15.54
C ARG A 77 -10.87 6.02 -16.73
N TRP A 78 -9.63 5.57 -16.86
CA TRP A 78 -8.78 5.91 -18.01
C TRP A 78 -9.41 5.40 -19.29
N GLY A 79 -9.94 4.18 -19.30
CA GLY A 79 -10.66 3.66 -20.44
C GLY A 79 -11.94 4.45 -20.78
N VAL A 80 -12.63 4.96 -19.76
CA VAL A 80 -13.77 5.88 -19.97
C VAL A 80 -13.30 7.22 -20.55
N PHE A 81 -12.21 7.78 -20.03
CA PHE A 81 -11.69 9.09 -20.44
C PHE A 81 -11.05 9.08 -21.83
N ASP A 82 -10.39 7.98 -22.21
CA ASP A 82 -9.78 7.83 -23.55
C ASP A 82 -10.76 7.28 -24.60
N GLY A 83 -11.98 6.89 -24.18
CA GLY A 83 -13.05 6.40 -25.05
C GLY A 83 -12.98 4.92 -25.39
N SER A 84 -11.99 4.17 -24.89
CA SER A 84 -11.91 2.71 -25.08
C SER A 84 -13.00 1.93 -24.33
N ILE A 85 -13.63 2.55 -23.33
CA ILE A 85 -14.85 2.07 -22.66
C ILE A 85 -15.97 3.07 -22.94
N ALA A 86 -16.82 2.77 -23.92
CA ALA A 86 -17.95 3.62 -24.28
C ALA A 86 -19.02 3.64 -23.17
N PRO A 87 -19.89 4.68 -23.10
CA PRO A 87 -21.02 4.73 -22.16
C PRO A 87 -21.93 3.51 -22.20
N THR A 88 -22.09 2.88 -23.37
CA THR A 88 -22.85 1.64 -23.58
C THR A 88 -22.13 0.37 -23.09
N GLN A 89 -20.99 0.52 -22.41
CA GLN A 89 -20.14 -0.59 -21.92
C GLN A 89 -19.55 -0.28 -20.54
N TYR A 90 -20.05 0.74 -19.83
CA TYR A 90 -19.52 1.14 -18.53
C TYR A 90 -19.56 -0.01 -17.53
N ASN A 91 -20.70 -0.70 -17.43
CA ASN A 91 -20.86 -1.75 -16.44
C ASN A 91 -20.15 -3.05 -16.87
N ALA A 92 -20.23 -3.41 -18.14
CA ALA A 92 -19.51 -4.54 -18.71
C ALA A 92 -17.98 -4.38 -18.57
N GLY A 93 -17.43 -3.22 -18.91
CA GLY A 93 -16.00 -2.93 -18.78
C GLY A 93 -15.53 -2.96 -17.32
N TRP A 94 -16.35 -2.46 -16.39
CA TRP A 94 -16.07 -2.58 -14.95
C TRP A 94 -16.00 -4.04 -14.51
N ASN A 95 -17.01 -4.85 -14.87
CA ASN A 95 -17.08 -6.25 -14.48
C ASN A 95 -15.97 -7.10 -15.12
N GLN A 96 -15.59 -6.80 -16.37
CA GLN A 96 -14.45 -7.43 -17.04
C GLN A 96 -13.14 -7.16 -16.27
N LEU A 97 -12.90 -5.92 -15.86
CA LEU A 97 -11.71 -5.56 -15.07
C LEU A 97 -11.73 -6.20 -13.67
N ARG A 98 -12.90 -6.28 -13.02
CA ARG A 98 -13.10 -6.96 -11.74
C ARG A 98 -12.76 -8.45 -11.86
N GLN A 99 -13.24 -9.13 -12.89
CA GLN A 99 -12.90 -10.52 -13.14
C GLN A 99 -11.41 -10.68 -13.47
N GLN A 100 -10.86 -9.86 -14.38
CA GLN A 100 -9.47 -9.95 -14.80
C GLN A 100 -8.47 -9.77 -13.65
N TYR A 101 -8.69 -8.78 -12.79
CA TYR A 101 -7.73 -8.41 -11.76
C TYR A 101 -8.02 -9.06 -10.40
N GLN A 102 -9.29 -9.27 -10.03
CA GLN A 102 -9.67 -9.80 -8.71
C GLN A 102 -10.22 -11.23 -8.73
N GLY A 103 -10.65 -11.74 -9.88
CA GLY A 103 -11.24 -13.08 -9.96
C GLY A 103 -12.64 -13.18 -9.37
N ILE A 104 -13.38 -12.08 -9.41
CA ILE A 104 -14.74 -12.02 -8.86
C ILE A 104 -15.73 -11.61 -9.95
N SER A 105 -16.93 -12.19 -9.88
CA SER A 105 -18.06 -11.87 -10.73
C SER A 105 -19.21 -11.30 -9.89
N PRO A 106 -20.10 -10.50 -10.49
CA PRO A 106 -21.35 -10.13 -9.85
C PRO A 106 -22.17 -11.37 -9.46
N PRO A 107 -22.83 -11.39 -8.28
CA PRO A 107 -23.65 -12.52 -7.84
C PRO A 107 -25.01 -12.59 -8.56
N VAL A 108 -25.38 -11.55 -9.29
CA VAL A 108 -26.60 -11.45 -10.09
C VAL A 108 -26.28 -10.88 -11.46
N GLN A 109 -27.13 -11.14 -12.45
CA GLN A 109 -26.96 -10.56 -13.78
C GLN A 109 -26.99 -9.02 -13.68
N ARG A 110 -26.05 -8.37 -14.37
CA ARG A 110 -25.97 -6.92 -14.51
C ARG A 110 -26.17 -6.55 -15.98
N SER A 111 -26.65 -5.34 -16.22
CA SER A 111 -26.78 -4.77 -17.56
C SER A 111 -26.25 -3.34 -17.59
N GLU A 112 -26.31 -2.67 -18.74
CA GLU A 112 -25.91 -1.26 -18.86
C GLU A 112 -26.98 -0.29 -18.34
N SER A 113 -28.13 -0.78 -17.85
CA SER A 113 -29.01 0.03 -17.01
C SER A 113 -28.46 0.19 -15.58
N ASP A 114 -27.45 -0.60 -15.21
CA ASP A 114 -26.73 -0.49 -13.95
C ASP A 114 -25.50 0.40 -14.06
N PHE A 115 -25.02 0.90 -12.93
CA PHE A 115 -23.76 1.63 -12.84
C PHE A 115 -22.99 1.27 -11.56
N ASP A 116 -22.53 0.02 -11.50
CA ASP A 116 -21.74 -0.53 -10.39
C ASP A 116 -20.50 0.29 -10.00
N PRO A 117 -19.68 0.83 -10.94
CA PRO A 117 -18.58 1.71 -10.55
C PRO A 117 -19.06 2.95 -9.79
N GLY A 118 -20.26 3.45 -10.06
CA GLY A 118 -20.86 4.58 -9.33
C GLY A 118 -21.12 4.31 -7.85
N ALA A 119 -21.25 3.04 -7.44
CA ALA A 119 -21.41 2.65 -6.04
C ALA A 119 -20.10 2.74 -5.21
N LYS A 120 -18.95 2.99 -5.87
CA LYS A 120 -17.68 3.23 -5.18
C LYS A 120 -17.45 4.74 -5.04
N TYR A 121 -17.55 5.26 -3.81
CA TYR A 121 -17.40 6.69 -3.44
C TYR A 121 -16.47 7.54 -4.31
N HIS A 122 -15.27 7.05 -4.59
CA HIS A 122 -14.25 7.79 -5.36
C HIS A 122 -14.62 8.07 -6.81
N ILE A 123 -15.51 7.28 -7.41
CA ILE A 123 -16.01 7.49 -8.77
C ILE A 123 -16.92 8.74 -8.83
N PRO A 124 -18.07 8.82 -8.14
CA PRO A 124 -18.89 10.04 -8.14
C PRO A 124 -18.22 11.21 -7.41
N GLY A 125 -17.33 10.94 -6.44
CA GLY A 125 -16.53 11.96 -5.75
C GLY A 125 -15.32 12.46 -6.55
N ASN A 126 -15.15 12.02 -7.80
CA ASN A 126 -14.06 12.39 -8.72
C ASN A 126 -12.65 12.39 -8.10
N THR A 127 -12.39 11.44 -7.20
CA THR A 127 -11.08 11.32 -6.55
C THR A 127 -10.23 10.28 -7.29
N PRO A 128 -9.02 10.62 -7.80
CA PRO A 128 -8.05 9.66 -8.36
C PRO A 128 -7.82 8.45 -7.44
N TYR A 129 -7.78 7.23 -7.99
CA TYR A 129 -7.67 6.00 -7.20
C TYR A 129 -6.29 5.34 -7.25
N ALA A 130 -5.51 5.58 -8.31
CA ALA A 130 -4.14 5.07 -8.47
C ALA A 130 -3.23 5.45 -7.30
N ARG A 131 -3.54 6.55 -6.61
CA ARG A 131 -2.89 6.97 -5.36
C ARG A 131 -2.81 5.86 -4.32
N TYR A 132 -3.87 5.06 -4.16
CA TYR A 132 -3.91 3.98 -3.17
C TYR A 132 -3.08 2.78 -3.60
N PHE A 133 -3.02 2.47 -4.89
CA PHE A 133 -2.13 1.43 -5.41
C PHE A 133 -0.66 1.81 -5.18
N LEU A 134 -0.28 3.04 -5.56
CA LEU A 134 1.07 3.55 -5.37
C LEU A 134 1.44 3.61 -3.88
N ALA A 135 0.53 4.07 -3.03
CA ALA A 135 0.73 4.13 -1.59
C ALA A 135 0.94 2.74 -0.97
N ARG A 136 0.24 1.72 -1.49
CA ARG A 136 0.39 0.35 -1.04
C ARG A 136 1.76 -0.22 -1.40
N ILE A 137 2.40 0.21 -2.48
CA ILE A 137 3.79 -0.14 -2.79
C ILE A 137 4.77 0.68 -1.94
N LEU A 138 4.60 2.00 -1.91
CA LEU A 138 5.49 2.93 -1.22
C LEU A 138 5.57 2.67 0.29
N GLN A 139 4.46 2.29 0.95
CA GLN A 139 4.49 2.05 2.39
C GLN A 139 5.49 0.95 2.79
N PHE A 140 5.62 -0.13 2.02
CA PHE A 140 6.58 -1.19 2.33
C PHE A 140 8.01 -0.76 1.97
N GLN A 141 8.18 0.06 0.93
CA GLN A 141 9.49 0.60 0.57
C GLN A 141 10.02 1.57 1.63
N PHE A 142 9.16 2.47 2.11
CA PHE A 142 9.45 3.36 3.25
C PHE A 142 9.73 2.57 4.51
N TYR A 143 8.88 1.60 4.82
CA TYR A 143 9.03 0.76 6.01
C TYR A 143 10.35 -0.01 6.00
N LYS A 144 10.72 -0.65 4.88
CA LYS A 144 12.01 -1.34 4.76
C LYS A 144 13.19 -0.39 4.93
N ALA A 145 13.17 0.77 4.26
CA ALA A 145 14.23 1.75 4.40
C ALA A 145 14.40 2.21 5.86
N ALA A 146 13.30 2.46 6.57
CA ALA A 146 13.31 2.81 7.98
C ALA A 146 13.89 1.69 8.87
N CYS A 147 13.52 0.44 8.60
CA CYS A 147 14.05 -0.72 9.32
C CYS A 147 15.53 -0.95 9.08
N ASP A 148 16.00 -0.75 7.84
CA ASP A 148 17.41 -0.83 7.49
C ASP A 148 18.22 0.25 8.24
N MET A 149 17.75 1.50 8.27
CA MET A 149 18.36 2.60 9.04
C MET A 149 18.35 2.32 10.55
N ALA A 150 17.29 1.70 11.06
CA ALA A 150 17.20 1.29 12.45
C ALA A 150 18.14 0.12 12.81
N GLY A 151 18.85 -0.44 11.82
CA GLY A 151 19.77 -1.55 12.02
C GLY A 151 19.06 -2.88 12.31
N TRP A 152 17.76 -2.99 12.01
CA TRP A 152 16.99 -4.20 12.25
C TRP A 152 17.52 -5.37 11.41
N LYS A 153 17.69 -6.54 12.03
CA LYS A 153 18.21 -7.77 11.39
C LYS A 153 17.22 -8.93 11.38
N GLY A 154 16.06 -8.78 12.01
CA GLY A 154 15.02 -9.80 12.07
C GLY A 154 14.10 -9.78 10.84
N PRO A 155 13.03 -10.59 10.86
CA PRO A 155 11.99 -10.54 9.84
C PRO A 155 11.40 -9.14 9.70
N LEU A 156 11.21 -8.67 8.46
CA LEU A 156 10.80 -7.28 8.20
C LEU A 156 9.47 -6.94 8.90
N HIS A 157 8.49 -7.84 8.89
CA HIS A 157 7.17 -7.66 9.53
C HIS A 157 7.19 -7.54 11.06
N ARG A 158 8.34 -7.75 11.71
CA ARG A 158 8.52 -7.59 13.15
C ARG A 158 9.27 -6.31 13.55
N CYS A 159 9.84 -5.59 12.59
CA CYS A 159 10.59 -4.38 12.85
C CYS A 159 9.75 -3.32 13.58
N SER A 160 10.40 -2.59 14.49
CA SER A 160 9.92 -1.31 14.99
C SER A 160 11.07 -0.32 14.89
N PHE A 161 10.84 0.82 14.26
CA PHE A 161 11.80 1.92 14.22
C PHE A 161 11.45 3.03 15.21
N TYR A 162 10.56 2.75 16.17
CA TYR A 162 10.18 3.71 17.21
C TYR A 162 11.41 4.23 17.98
N GLY A 163 11.44 5.54 18.21
CA GLY A 163 12.54 6.22 18.90
C GLY A 163 13.82 6.39 18.06
N ASN A 164 13.88 5.89 16.82
CA ASN A 164 15.06 6.04 15.98
C ASN A 164 15.17 7.47 15.41
N LYS A 165 16.20 8.20 15.85
CA LYS A 165 16.43 9.59 15.44
C LYS A 165 16.87 9.75 13.99
N GLU A 166 17.64 8.80 13.44
CA GLU A 166 18.08 8.86 12.04
C GLU A 166 16.89 8.72 11.08
N VAL A 167 16.00 7.75 11.35
CA VAL A 167 14.75 7.58 10.60
C VAL A 167 13.93 8.87 10.64
N GLY A 168 13.77 9.45 11.82
CA GLY A 168 13.04 10.72 12.00
C GLY A 168 13.67 11.88 11.20
N GLN A 169 14.99 12.02 11.24
CA GLN A 169 15.72 13.06 10.49
C GLN A 169 15.55 12.91 8.98
N ARG A 170 15.74 11.71 8.44
CA ARG A 170 15.57 11.44 6.99
C ARG A 170 14.12 11.57 6.55
N LEU A 171 13.18 11.10 7.37
CA LEU A 171 11.76 11.26 7.11
C LEU A 171 11.41 12.75 7.03
N ASN A 172 11.86 13.55 8.00
CA ASN A 172 11.59 14.98 8.02
C ASN A 172 12.19 15.69 6.79
N ALA A 173 13.42 15.34 6.40
CA ALA A 173 14.04 15.86 5.19
C ALA A 173 13.21 15.58 3.93
N MET A 174 12.64 14.38 3.78
CA MET A 174 11.70 14.08 2.69
C MET A 174 10.40 14.88 2.81
N LEU A 175 9.81 14.97 4.01
CA LEU A 175 8.54 15.64 4.23
C LEU A 175 8.62 17.16 4.01
N GLU A 176 9.75 17.80 4.33
CA GLU A 176 9.98 19.24 4.13
C GLU A 176 10.00 19.65 2.65
N LEU A 177 10.32 18.72 1.74
CA LEU A 177 10.31 18.98 0.30
C LEU A 177 8.90 19.31 -0.21
N GLY A 178 7.84 18.77 0.40
CA GLY A 178 6.48 18.90 -0.11
C GLY A 178 6.39 18.47 -1.58
N ALA A 179 5.82 19.33 -2.42
CA ALA A 179 5.79 19.16 -3.89
C ALA A 179 6.83 20.03 -4.64
N SER A 180 7.84 20.56 -3.94
CA SER A 180 8.84 21.48 -4.54
C SER A 180 9.88 20.79 -5.43
N LYS A 181 9.98 19.45 -5.35
CA LYS A 181 10.92 18.62 -6.11
C LYS A 181 10.19 17.49 -6.83
N PRO A 182 10.74 16.97 -7.94
CA PRO A 182 10.25 15.74 -8.55
C PRO A 182 10.19 14.60 -7.51
N TRP A 183 9.10 13.84 -7.49
CA TRP A 183 8.92 12.76 -6.52
C TRP A 183 10.07 11.75 -6.41
N PRO A 184 10.85 11.43 -7.47
CA PRO A 184 11.99 10.52 -7.32
C PRO A 184 13.09 11.09 -6.40
N GLU A 185 13.24 12.41 -6.32
CA GLU A 185 14.19 13.06 -5.40
C GLU A 185 13.71 12.95 -3.95
N ALA A 186 12.40 13.13 -3.72
CA ALA A 186 11.81 12.91 -2.41
C ALA A 186 11.94 11.45 -1.96
N LEU A 187 11.69 10.49 -2.86
CA LEU A 187 11.90 9.06 -2.59
C LEU A 187 13.36 8.77 -2.21
N GLN A 188 14.32 9.35 -2.94
CA GLN A 188 15.74 9.16 -2.71
C GLN A 188 16.20 9.76 -1.39
N ALA A 189 15.67 10.92 -1.00
CA ALA A 189 16.00 11.58 0.27
C ALA A 189 15.72 10.67 1.48
N PHE A 190 14.67 9.87 1.43
CA PHE A 190 14.37 8.91 2.48
C PHE A 190 15.00 7.54 2.22
N THR A 191 14.71 6.92 1.08
CA THR A 191 15.01 5.50 0.83
C THR A 191 16.37 5.23 0.21
N GLY A 192 17.07 6.27 -0.26
CA GLY A 192 18.33 6.16 -1.00
C GLY A 192 18.17 5.77 -2.48
N THR A 193 16.96 5.49 -2.97
CA THR A 193 16.68 5.15 -4.37
C THR A 193 15.67 6.11 -5.01
N ARG A 194 15.75 6.27 -6.34
CA ARG A 194 14.81 7.07 -7.14
C ARG A 194 13.64 6.25 -7.68
N GLU A 195 13.69 4.92 -7.54
CA GLU A 195 12.73 4.01 -8.17
C GLU A 195 11.73 3.45 -7.17
N MET A 196 10.45 3.41 -7.56
CA MET A 196 9.44 2.65 -6.83
C MET A 196 9.65 1.16 -7.01
N SER A 197 9.53 0.39 -5.93
CA SER A 197 9.76 -1.06 -5.96
C SER A 197 8.74 -1.83 -5.14
N GLY A 198 8.19 -2.90 -5.73
CA GLY A 198 7.35 -3.88 -5.03
C GLY A 198 8.15 -4.91 -4.21
N ARG A 199 9.48 -4.96 -4.36
CA ARG A 199 10.33 -5.95 -3.66
C ARG A 199 10.18 -5.91 -2.13
N PRO A 200 10.14 -4.74 -1.47
CA PRO A 200 9.95 -4.66 -0.02
C PRO A 200 8.63 -5.28 0.47
N MET A 201 7.56 -5.17 -0.31
CA MET A 201 6.29 -5.84 0.02
C MET A 201 6.43 -7.37 -0.09
N LEU A 202 7.08 -7.87 -1.14
CA LEU A 202 7.33 -9.30 -1.30
C LEU A 202 8.17 -9.84 -0.14
N GLU A 203 9.20 -9.10 0.29
CA GLU A 203 10.02 -9.45 1.44
C GLU A 203 9.21 -9.48 2.75
N TYR A 204 8.36 -8.47 2.98
CA TYR A 204 7.48 -8.41 4.15
C TYR A 204 6.57 -9.65 4.24
N PHE A 205 6.00 -10.10 3.11
CA PHE A 205 5.08 -11.22 3.05
C PHE A 205 5.74 -12.57 2.73
N ALA A 206 7.07 -12.64 2.59
CA ALA A 206 7.76 -13.86 2.18
C ALA A 206 7.44 -15.08 3.07
N PRO A 207 7.36 -14.97 4.42
CA PRO A 207 6.99 -16.11 5.26
C PRO A 207 5.56 -16.62 4.97
N LEU A 208 4.61 -15.70 4.74
CA LEU A 208 3.24 -16.05 4.39
C LEU A 208 3.16 -16.67 3.00
N GLN A 209 3.90 -16.12 2.03
CA GLN A 209 3.93 -16.65 0.66
C GLN A 209 4.41 -18.11 0.66
N ALA A 210 5.48 -18.42 1.40
CA ALA A 210 5.98 -19.78 1.55
C ALA A 210 4.93 -20.70 2.20
N TRP A 211 4.24 -20.22 3.24
CA TRP A 211 3.16 -20.98 3.87
C TRP A 211 1.99 -21.24 2.91
N LEU A 212 1.51 -20.22 2.18
CA LEU A 212 0.43 -20.34 1.20
C LEU A 212 0.78 -21.30 0.07
N GLN A 213 2.02 -21.29 -0.43
CA GLN A 213 2.49 -22.25 -1.43
C GLN A 213 2.40 -23.69 -0.91
N GLY A 214 2.72 -23.92 0.37
CA GLY A 214 2.50 -25.21 1.02
C GLY A 214 1.03 -25.60 1.09
N GLN A 215 0.16 -24.69 1.53
CA GLN A 215 -1.28 -24.94 1.67
C GLN A 215 -2.01 -25.15 0.33
N ASN A 216 -1.49 -24.56 -0.75
CA ASN A 216 -2.08 -24.63 -2.08
C ASN A 216 -1.45 -25.72 -2.96
N ARG A 217 -0.59 -26.59 -2.42
CA ARG A 217 -0.11 -27.76 -3.18
C ARG A 217 -1.29 -28.60 -3.66
N GLY A 218 -1.28 -28.92 -4.95
CA GLY A 218 -2.37 -29.68 -5.60
C GLY A 218 -3.63 -28.86 -5.91
N LYS A 219 -3.66 -27.55 -5.59
CA LYS A 219 -4.77 -26.66 -5.96
C LYS A 219 -4.44 -25.89 -7.23
N ARG A 220 -5.47 -25.60 -8.04
CA ARG A 220 -5.36 -24.66 -9.17
C ARG A 220 -5.38 -23.24 -8.62
N CYS A 221 -4.33 -22.47 -8.93
CA CYS A 221 -4.26 -21.04 -8.60
C CYS A 221 -4.67 -20.21 -9.83
N GLY A 222 -5.56 -19.25 -9.64
CA GLY A 222 -6.22 -18.50 -10.71
C GLY A 222 -7.68 -18.92 -10.86
N TRP A 223 -8.37 -18.28 -11.81
CA TRP A 223 -9.78 -18.48 -12.12
C TRP A 223 -9.96 -18.64 -13.62
#